data_AF-A0A257LEF7-F1
#
_entry.id   AF-A0A257LEF7-F1
#
_cell.length_a   1.000
_cell.length_b   1.000
_cell.length_c   1.000
_cell.angle_alpha   90.00
_cell.angle_beta   90.00
_cell.angle_gamma   90.00
#
_symmetry.space_group_name_H-M   'P 1'
#
loop_
_entity.id
_entity.type
_entity.pdbx_description
1 polymer ?
#
loop_
_entity_poly.entity_id
_entity_poly.type
_entity_poly.pdbx_seq_one_letter_code
_entity_poly.pdbx_strand_id
1 'polypeptide(L)' 'MKVIVLGAGIIGVSTAWHLLNEGHEVTVVDRQSDAALETSFANGAQISVSFCEPWANAGAPFKVAKWLLRD' A
#
# COMPACT_ATOMS: atom_id res chain seq x y z
N MET A 1 7.86 0.48 21.24
CA MET A 1 7.39 1.90 21.31
C MET A 1 5.87 1.94 21.14
N LYS A 2 5.19 3.06 21.40
CA LYS A 2 3.77 3.23 21.01
C LYS A 2 3.68 3.83 19.61
N VAL A 3 2.97 3.17 18.70
CA VAL A 3 2.86 3.57 17.29
C VAL A 3 1.41 3.62 16.88
N ILE A 4 1.01 4.70 16.20
CA ILE A 4 -0.31 4.83 15.58
C ILE A 4 -0.15 4.62 14.07
N VAL A 5 -0.93 3.71 13.51
CA VAL A 5 -1.03 3.48 12.07
C VAL A 5 -2.37 4.05 11.59
N LEU A 6 -2.32 4.99 10.64
CA LEU A 6 -3.51 5.59 10.05
C LEU A 6 -3.88 4.84 8.76
N GLY A 7 -5.02 4.17 8.78
CA GLY A 7 -5.55 3.35 7.69
C GLY A 7 -5.47 1.85 7.98
N ALA A 8 -6.61 1.17 7.88
CA ALA A 8 -6.82 -0.27 7.98
C ALA A 8 -7.01 -0.91 6.58
N GLY A 9 -6.36 -0.35 5.56
CA GLY A 9 -6.15 -1.03 4.27
C GLY A 9 -5.00 -2.04 4.34
N ILE A 10 -4.77 -2.79 3.25
CA ILE A 10 -3.77 -3.87 3.19
C ILE A 10 -2.37 -3.44 3.65
N ILE A 11 -1.92 -2.24 3.28
CA ILE A 11 -0.61 -1.71 3.67
C ILE A 11 -0.57 -1.40 5.17
N GLY A 12 -1.56 -0.69 5.70
CA GLY A 12 -1.59 -0.30 7.11
C GLY A 12 -1.65 -1.51 8.04
N VAL A 13 -2.47 -2.51 7.72
CA VAL A 13 -2.54 -3.76 8.50
C VAL A 13 -1.24 -4.54 8.43
N SER A 14 -0.62 -4.64 7.25
CA SER A 14 0.68 -5.34 7.08
C SER A 14 1.80 -4.65 7.87
N THR A 15 1.84 -3.32 7.86
CA THR A 15 2.78 -2.53 8.66
C THR A 15 2.53 -2.72 10.16
N ALA A 16 1.27 -2.64 10.60
CA ALA A 16 0.91 -2.83 12.00
C ALA A 16 1.32 -4.22 12.51
N TRP A 17 1.13 -5.26 11.71
CA TRP A 17 1.55 -6.63 12.05
C TRP A 17 3.07 -6.74 12.21
N HIS A 18 3.85 -6.15 11.30
CA HIS A 18 5.31 -6.15 11.42
C HIS A 18 5.78 -5.40 12.67
N LEU A 19 5.19 -4.24 12.96
CA LEU A 19 5.51 -3.47 14.17
C LEU A 19 5.15 -4.22 15.46
N LEU A 20 4.03 -4.94 15.47
CA LEU A 20 3.66 -5.81 16.59
C LEU A 20 4.71 -6.91 16.81
N ASN A 21 5.19 -7.55 15.74
CA ASN A 21 6.23 -8.59 15.85
C ASN A 21 7.58 -8.05 16.35
N GLU A 22 7.89 -6.79 16.08
CA GLU A 22 9.07 -6.11 16.62
C GLU A 22 8.91 -5.68 18.09
N GLY A 23 7.76 -5.95 18.72
CA GLY A 23 7.50 -5.63 20.13
C GLY A 23 6.99 -4.21 20.36
N HIS A 24 6.45 -3.55 19.33
CA HIS A 24 5.79 -2.26 19.50
C HIS A 24 4.32 -2.42 19.93
N GLU A 25 3.82 -1.48 20.72
CA GLU A 25 2.39 -1.33 21.01
C GLU A 25 1.77 -0.53 19.85
N VAL A 26 0.86 -1.15 19.10
CA VAL A 26 0.31 -0.57 17.88
C VAL A 26 -1.18 -0.31 18.02
N THR A 27 -1.62 0.90 17.68
CA THR A 27 -3.03 1.23 17.49
C THR A 27 -3.28 1.54 16.03
N VAL A 28 -4.26 0.87 15.42
CA VAL A 28 -4.70 1.16 14.05
C VAL A 28 -5.97 2.01 14.11
N VAL A 29 -6.00 3.11 13.36
CA VAL A 29 -7.17 4.00 13.27
C VAL A 29 -7.55 4.12 11.79
N ASP A 30 -8.80 3.81 11.47
CA ASP A 30 -9.38 4.05 10.15
C ASP A 30 -10.59 4.98 10.26
N ARG A 31 -10.89 5.72 9.19
CA ARG A 31 -12.08 6.57 9.07
C ARG A 31 -13.34 5.76 8.76
N GLN A 32 -13.17 4.59 8.14
CA GLN A 32 -14.25 3.70 7.75
C GLN A 32 -14.74 2.89 8.94
N SER A 33 -15.98 2.43 8.86
CA SER A 33 -16.61 1.63 9.94
C SER A 33 -16.00 0.24 10.11
N ASP A 34 -15.27 -0.25 9.10
CA ASP A 34 -14.59 -1.55 9.11
C ASP A 34 -13.29 -1.48 8.28
N ALA A 35 -12.44 -2.48 8.41
CA ALA A 35 -11.20 -2.60 7.67
C ALA A 35 -11.45 -2.84 6.17
N ALA A 36 -10.51 -2.39 5.35
CA ALA A 36 -10.49 -2.65 3.91
C ALA A 36 -11.77 -2.25 3.14
N LEU A 37 -12.49 -1.19 3.55
CA LEU A 37 -13.71 -0.71 2.86
C LEU A 37 -13.46 0.27 1.68
N GLU A 38 -12.20 0.55 1.32
CA GLU A 38 -11.85 1.42 0.18
C GLU A 38 -11.04 0.67 -0.89
N THR A 39 -9.87 1.15 -1.31
CA THR A 39 -9.06 0.55 -2.38
C THR A 39 -8.68 -0.91 -2.13
N SER A 40 -8.66 -1.34 -0.86
CA SER A 40 -8.43 -2.76 -0.51
C SER A 40 -9.68 -3.63 -0.63
N PHE A 41 -10.88 -3.04 -0.69
CA PHE A 41 -12.14 -3.76 -0.83
C PHE A 41 -12.23 -4.39 -2.21
N ALA A 42 -12.43 -5.71 -2.26
CA ALA A 42 -12.70 -6.44 -3.50
C ALA A 42 -11.73 -6.09 -4.65
N ASN A 43 -10.45 -5.83 -4.35
CA ASN A 43 -9.45 -5.38 -5.33
C ASN A 43 -8.99 -6.47 -6.33
N GLY A 44 -9.69 -7.62 -6.35
CA GLY A 44 -9.39 -8.77 -7.20
C GLY A 44 -8.16 -9.57 -6.79
N ALA A 45 -7.42 -9.15 -5.76
CA ALA A 45 -6.18 -9.78 -5.28
C ALA A 45 -5.16 -10.07 -6.40
N GLN A 46 -5.22 -9.32 -7.52
CA GLN A 46 -4.33 -9.54 -8.65
C GLN A 46 -2.94 -9.03 -8.31
N ILE A 47 -1.95 -9.92 -8.35
CA ILE A 47 -0.56 -9.58 -8.11
C ILE A 47 0.14 -9.39 -9.47
N SER A 48 0.37 -8.14 -9.85
CA SER A 48 1.17 -7.82 -11.03
C SER A 48 2.66 -7.80 -10.66
N VAL A 49 3.29 -8.98 -10.73
CA VAL A 49 4.70 -9.20 -10.35
C VAL A 49 5.72 -8.36 -11.15
N SER A 50 5.34 -7.85 -12.31
CA SER A 50 6.24 -7.12 -13.21
C SER A 50 6.15 -5.59 -13.08
N PHE A 51 5.22 -5.04 -12.27
CA PHE A 51 5.02 -3.60 -12.21
C PHE A 51 4.41 -3.12 -10.88
N CYS A 52 5.24 -2.98 -9.85
CA CYS A 52 4.82 -2.49 -8.51
C CYS A 52 4.89 -0.96 -8.35
N GLU A 53 5.17 -0.22 -9.42
CA GLU A 53 5.34 1.24 -9.32
C GLU A 53 4.01 1.95 -9.56
N PRO A 54 3.61 2.88 -8.67
CA PRO A 54 2.36 3.62 -8.83
C PRO A 54 2.42 4.48 -10.08
N TRP A 55 1.40 4.39 -10.94
CA TRP A 55 1.32 5.21 -12.17
C TRP A 55 1.31 6.72 -11.86
N ALA A 56 0.85 7.10 -10.67
CA ALA A 56 0.86 8.48 -10.20
C ALA A 56 2.23 8.98 -9.70
N ASN A 57 3.32 8.23 -9.88
CA ASN A 57 4.65 8.69 -9.48
C ASN A 57 5.20 9.75 -10.46
N ALA A 58 5.97 10.71 -9.95
CA ALA A 58 6.53 11.81 -10.75
C ALA A 58 7.46 11.36 -11.90
N GLY A 59 8.03 10.15 -11.80
CA GLY A 59 8.88 9.54 -12.82
C GLY A 59 8.12 8.78 -13.91
N ALA A 60 6.79 8.60 -13.79
CA ALA A 60 6.00 7.81 -14.73
C ALA A 60 6.08 8.33 -16.18
N PRO A 61 6.02 9.65 -16.47
CA PRO A 61 6.16 10.15 -17.84
C PRO A 61 7.50 9.79 -18.49
N PHE A 62 8.61 9.89 -17.72
CA PHE A 62 9.94 9.54 -18.22
C PHE A 62 10.09 8.03 -18.46
N LYS A 63 9.47 7.19 -17.61
CA LYS A 63 9.44 5.74 -17.83
C LYS A 63 8.69 5.36 -19.09
N VAL A 64 7.53 5.98 -19.31
CA VAL A 64 6.74 5.79 -20.54
C VAL A 64 7.56 6.20 -21.77
N ALA A 65 8.19 7.39 -21.75
CA ALA A 65 9.03 7.84 -22.85
C ALA A 65 10.20 6.87 -23.12
N LYS A 66 10.85 6.34 -22.07
CA LYS A 66 11.92 5.35 -22.21
C LYS A 66 11.44 4.02 -22.81
N TRP A 67 10.22 3.57 -22.52
CA TRP A 67 9.68 2.35 -23.14
C TRP A 67 9.30 2.55 -24.60
N LEU A 68 8.70 3.69 -24.94
CA LEU A 68 8.33 4.02 -26.32
C LEU A 68 9.56 4.19 -27.22
N LEU A 69 10.71 4.52 -26.64
CA LEU A 69 12.00 4.68 -27.34
C LEU A 69 12.90 3.45 -27.23
N ARG A 70 12.40 2.32 -26.69
CA ARG A 70 13.10 1.03 -26.68
C ARG A 70 12.58 0.18 -27.84
N ASP A 71 13.48 -0.19 -28.76
CA ASP A 71 13.25 -1.23 -29.77
C ASP A 71 13.04 -2.61 -29.12
#